data_AF-A0A414RD81-F1
#
_entry.id   AF-A0A414RD81-F1
#
_cell.length_a   1.000
_cell.length_b   1.000
_cell.length_c   1.000
_cell.angle_alpha   90.00
_cell.angle_beta   90.00
_cell.angle_gamma   90.00
#
_symmetry.space_group_name_H-M   'P 1'
#
loop_
_entity.id
_entity.type
_entity.pdbx_description
1 polymer ?
#
loop_
_entity_poly.entity_id
_entity_poly.type
_entity_poly.pdbx_seq_one_letter_code
_entity_poly.pdbx_strand_id
1 'polypeptide(L)'
;MTLEEKASLCSGLDFWHTKGVERLGIPSEMVCDGPHGLRKQDDASDHLGINNSIKAVCFPAGCATASSFNRDLVRKLGETLGEECQAEHVSTILGSAMNIKRSPLCGRNFEYYSEDPYVSTEMACGDSCQIIPQKRYT
;
A
#
# COMPACT_ATOMS: atom_id res chain seq x y z
N MET A 1 10.96 23.93 -11.50
CA MET A 1 11.78 22.81 -11.01
C MET A 1 13.04 22.74 -11.86
N THR A 2 14.23 22.63 -11.26
CA THR A 2 15.51 22.46 -11.96
C THR A 2 15.62 21.05 -12.56
N LEU A 3 16.65 20.79 -13.37
CA LEU A 3 16.87 19.45 -13.92
C LEU A 3 17.22 18.45 -12.82
N GLU A 4 18.03 18.88 -11.85
CA GLU A 4 18.47 18.08 -10.70
C GLU A 4 17.28 17.75 -9.79
N GLU A 5 16.42 18.73 -9.50
CA GLU A 5 15.18 18.51 -8.75
C GLU A 5 14.29 17.48 -9.48
N LYS A 6 14.11 17.59 -10.80
CA LYS A 6 13.33 16.61 -11.60
C LYS A 6 13.95 15.21 -11.54
N ALA A 7 15.26 15.10 -11.74
CA ALA A 7 15.95 13.82 -11.70
C ALA A 7 15.87 13.16 -10.32
N SER A 8 15.90 13.97 -9.25
CA SER A 8 15.83 13.47 -7.88
C SER A 8 14.50 12.74 -7.59
N LEU A 9 13.38 13.23 -8.13
CA LEU A 9 12.04 12.66 -7.94
C LEU A 9 11.85 11.28 -8.57
N CYS A 10 12.77 10.81 -9.41
CA CYS A 10 12.72 9.49 -10.03
C CYS A 10 13.34 8.38 -9.15
N SER A 11 13.67 8.67 -7.90
CA SER A 11 14.28 7.74 -6.95
C SER A 11 13.76 8.00 -5.54
N GLY A 12 13.65 6.95 -4.73
CA GLY A 12 13.36 7.09 -3.31
C GLY A 12 14.44 7.91 -2.59
N LEU A 13 14.04 8.64 -1.55
CA LEU A 13 14.96 9.21 -0.58
C LEU A 13 15.60 8.08 0.25
N ASP A 14 14.77 7.14 0.69
CA ASP A 14 15.12 5.93 1.41
C ASP A 14 14.19 4.77 0.98
N PHE A 15 14.06 3.72 1.81
CA PHE A 15 13.20 2.57 1.52
C PHE A 15 11.70 2.91 1.47
N TRP A 16 11.26 3.94 2.19
CA TRP A 16 9.85 4.24 2.45
C TRP A 16 9.46 5.67 2.08
N HIS A 17 10.39 6.54 1.68
CA HIS A 17 10.09 7.94 1.38
C HIS A 17 10.45 8.35 -0.04
N THR A 18 9.61 9.18 -0.65
CA THR A 18 9.95 9.91 -1.88
C THR A 18 10.83 11.12 -1.56
N LYS A 19 11.53 11.68 -2.56
CA LYS A 19 12.25 12.94 -2.36
C LYS A 19 11.29 14.13 -2.40
N GLY A 20 11.41 15.03 -1.42
CA GLY A 20 10.73 16.33 -1.43
C GLY A 20 11.53 17.42 -2.14
N VAL A 21 10.86 18.53 -2.49
CA VAL A 21 11.48 19.77 -2.99
C VAL A 21 10.89 20.95 -2.23
N GLU A 22 11.54 21.30 -1.10
CA GLU A 22 11.07 22.31 -0.14
C GLU A 22 10.83 23.68 -0.78
N ARG A 23 11.73 24.15 -1.65
CA ARG A 23 11.62 25.43 -2.37
C ARG A 23 10.34 25.54 -3.21
N LEU A 24 9.76 24.41 -3.62
CA LEU A 24 8.52 24.34 -4.39
C LEU A 24 7.31 23.92 -3.54
N GLY A 25 7.48 23.71 -2.23
CA GLY A 25 6.44 23.20 -1.36
C GLY A 25 6.03 21.75 -1.65
N ILE A 26 6.93 20.95 -2.24
CA ILE A 26 6.69 19.53 -2.50
C ILE A 26 7.22 18.72 -1.30
N PRO A 27 6.35 18.08 -0.51
CA PRO A 27 6.78 17.28 0.64
C PRO A 27 7.45 15.97 0.23
N SER A 28 8.17 15.37 1.18
CA SER A 28 8.57 13.97 1.15
C SER A 28 7.39 13.13 1.62
N GLU A 29 7.01 12.10 0.86
CA GLU A 29 5.82 11.30 1.12
C GLU A 29 6.20 9.87 1.52
N MET A 30 5.53 9.31 2.53
CA MET A 30 5.75 7.94 2.96
C MET A 30 4.93 6.96 2.11
N VAL A 31 5.59 5.90 1.65
CA VAL A 31 4.98 4.69 1.09
C VAL A 31 5.13 3.55 2.08
N CYS A 32 4.19 2.60 2.07
CA CYS A 32 4.21 1.50 3.03
C CYS A 32 3.58 0.23 2.45
N ASP A 33 4.08 -0.94 2.83
CA ASP A 33 3.39 -2.22 2.59
C ASP A 33 2.08 -2.29 3.40
N GLY A 34 1.08 -3.10 3.03
CA GLY A 34 0.95 -3.81 1.76
C GLY A 34 -0.44 -4.46 1.61
N PRO A 35 -0.61 -5.46 0.73
CA PRO A 35 -1.89 -5.82 0.11
C PRO A 35 -2.98 -6.39 1.05
N HIS A 36 -2.68 -6.64 2.33
CA HIS A 36 -3.66 -7.13 3.30
C HIS A 36 -3.45 -6.51 4.70
N GLY A 37 -2.98 -5.26 4.75
CA GLY A 37 -2.84 -4.50 5.99
C GLY A 37 -1.63 -3.57 5.96
N LEU A 38 -1.69 -2.52 6.79
CA LEU A 38 -0.60 -1.55 6.94
C LEU A 38 0.58 -2.17 7.71
N ARG A 39 1.80 -1.98 7.20
CA ARG A 39 3.04 -2.47 7.81
C ARG A 39 4.09 -1.36 7.92
N LYS A 40 3.79 -0.35 8.73
CA LYS A 40 4.69 0.77 9.02
C LYS A 40 5.66 0.39 10.14
N GLN A 41 6.94 0.68 9.95
CA GLN A 41 7.97 0.45 10.98
C GLN A 41 7.86 1.53 12.06
N ASP A 42 8.03 1.14 13.31
CA ASP A 42 8.11 2.08 14.44
C ASP A 42 9.44 2.87 14.37
N ASP A 43 9.38 4.17 14.65
CA ASP A 43 10.52 5.10 14.60
C ASP A 43 11.55 4.83 15.71
N ALA A 44 11.22 4.00 16.70
CA ALA A 44 12.08 3.65 17.82
C ALA A 44 13.17 2.63 17.44
N SER A 45 14.36 3.16 17.19
CA SER A 45 15.61 2.52 16.80
C SER A 45 16.07 1.32 17.67
N ASP A 46 16.55 0.28 17.00
CA ASP A 46 17.94 -0.15 17.20
C ASP A 46 18.53 -0.67 15.88
N HIS A 47 19.82 -0.45 15.65
CA HIS A 47 20.53 -0.55 14.36
C HIS A 47 20.65 -1.98 13.76
N LEU A 48 19.73 -2.89 14.10
CA LEU A 48 19.78 -4.33 13.78
C LEU A 48 18.77 -4.77 12.71
N GLY A 49 17.96 -3.85 12.16
CA GLY A 49 17.08 -4.13 11.02
C GLY A 49 15.86 -5.00 11.33
N ILE A 50 15.56 -5.23 12.61
CA ILE A 50 14.35 -5.92 13.09
C ILE A 50 13.49 -4.88 13.81
N ASN A 51 12.85 -4.01 13.03
CA ASN A 51 11.94 -2.99 13.57
C ASN A 51 10.58 -3.63 13.85
N ASN A 52 10.02 -3.33 15.02
CA ASN A 52 8.62 -3.65 15.28
C ASN A 52 7.76 -2.82 14.33
N SER A 53 6.73 -3.44 13.76
CA SER A 53 5.70 -2.67 13.08
C SER A 53 4.78 -2.06 14.13
N ILE A 54 4.23 -0.88 13.83
CA ILE A 54 3.11 -0.36 14.59
C ILE A 54 1.97 -1.38 14.60
N LYS A 55 1.08 -1.29 15.58
CA LYS A 55 -0.12 -2.13 15.61
C LYS A 55 -1.08 -1.67 14.50
N ALA A 56 -1.35 -2.55 13.56
CA ALA A 56 -2.31 -2.34 12.47
C ALA A 56 -3.21 -3.57 12.32
N VAL A 57 -4.35 -3.41 11.64
CA VAL A 57 -5.23 -4.55 11.35
C VAL A 57 -4.61 -5.43 10.26
N CYS A 58 -4.50 -6.73 10.56
CA CYS A 58 -4.11 -7.73 9.58
C CYS A 58 -5.38 -8.33 8.95
N PHE A 59 -5.66 -7.97 7.70
CA PHE A 59 -6.82 -8.45 6.96
C PHE A 59 -6.56 -9.85 6.37
N PRO A 60 -7.62 -10.58 5.96
CA PRO A 60 -7.44 -11.81 5.20
C PRO A 60 -6.62 -11.58 3.92
N ALA A 61 -5.73 -12.52 3.60
CA ALA A 61 -4.93 -12.45 2.39
C ALA A 61 -5.80 -12.44 1.13
N GLY A 62 -5.27 -11.89 0.02
CA GLY A 62 -6.01 -11.70 -1.23
C GLY A 62 -6.75 -12.94 -1.73
N CYS A 63 -6.20 -14.15 -1.55
CA CYS A 63 -6.88 -15.38 -1.93
C CYS A 63 -8.14 -15.67 -1.10
N ALA A 64 -8.12 -15.39 0.19
CA ALA A 64 -9.25 -15.56 1.10
C ALA A 64 -10.30 -14.48 0.85
N THR A 65 -9.86 -13.24 0.65
CA THR A 65 -10.73 -12.10 0.30
C THR A 65 -11.46 -12.35 -1.03
N ALA A 66 -10.75 -12.81 -2.06
CA ALA A 66 -11.36 -13.17 -3.35
C ALA A 66 -12.37 -14.32 -3.24
N SER A 67 -12.15 -15.26 -2.31
CA SER A 67 -13.05 -16.39 -2.09
C SER A 67 -14.42 -15.98 -1.52
N SER A 68 -14.58 -14.73 -1.09
CA SER A 68 -15.88 -14.16 -0.71
C SER A 68 -16.76 -13.82 -1.92
N PHE A 69 -16.17 -13.57 -3.09
CA PHE A 69 -16.83 -13.02 -4.28
C PHE A 69 -17.68 -11.77 -3.99
N ASN A 70 -17.36 -11.02 -2.92
CA ASN A 70 -18.17 -9.92 -2.42
C ASN A 70 -17.46 -8.58 -2.60
N ARG A 71 -17.82 -7.85 -3.65
CA ARG A 71 -17.20 -6.55 -4.00
C ARG A 71 -17.41 -5.48 -2.92
N ASP A 72 -18.56 -5.47 -2.28
CA ASP A 72 -18.86 -4.52 -1.20
C ASP A 72 -17.99 -4.77 0.03
N LEU A 73 -17.71 -6.04 0.33
CA LEU A 73 -16.79 -6.40 1.42
C LEU A 73 -15.37 -5.91 1.12
N VAL A 74 -14.87 -6.12 -0.10
CA VAL A 74 -13.53 -5.67 -0.49
C VAL A 74 -13.44 -4.15 -0.50
N ARG A 75 -14.49 -3.46 -0.96
CA ARG A 75 -14.57 -1.99 -0.88
C ARG A 75 -14.47 -1.48 0.55
N LYS A 76 -15.21 -2.09 1.48
CA LYS A 76 -15.13 -1.74 2.90
C LYS A 76 -13.74 -1.98 3.50
N LEU A 77 -13.06 -3.04 3.07
CA LEU A 77 -11.67 -3.32 3.45
C LEU A 77 -10.75 -2.18 2.97
N GLY A 78 -10.83 -1.81 1.69
CA GLY A 78 -10.05 -0.72 1.12
C GLY A 78 -10.31 0.63 1.80
N GLU A 79 -11.58 0.95 2.11
CA GLU A 79 -11.96 2.14 2.89
C GLU A 79 -11.30 2.15 4.28
N THR A 80 -11.37 1.03 5.01
CA THR A 80 -10.77 0.89 6.35
C THR A 80 -9.25 1.03 6.28
N LEU A 81 -8.61 0.42 5.28
CA LEU A 81 -7.17 0.50 5.09
C LEU A 81 -6.72 1.94 4.75
N GLY A 82 -7.52 2.67 3.97
CA GLY A 82 -7.30 4.08 3.70
C GLY A 82 -7.37 4.95 4.95
N GLU A 83 -8.31 4.68 5.86
CA GLU A 83 -8.41 5.35 7.15
C GLU A 83 -7.18 5.08 8.04
N GLU A 84 -6.68 3.83 8.09
CA GLU A 84 -5.46 3.49 8.82
C GLU A 84 -4.24 4.23 8.27
N CYS A 85 -4.09 4.27 6.95
CA CYS A 85 -3.02 5.03 6.29
C CYS A 85 -3.10 6.53 6.59
N GLN A 86 -4.29 7.14 6.60
CA GLN A 86 -4.45 8.54 7.00
C GLN A 86 -4.01 8.79 8.44
N ALA A 87 -4.46 7.93 9.36
CA ALA A 87 -4.12 8.03 10.78
C ALA A 87 -2.62 7.91 11.01
N GLU A 88 -1.93 7.17 10.16
CA GLU A 88 -0.50 6.89 10.26
C GLU A 88 0.37 7.74 9.33
N HIS A 89 -0.19 8.79 8.71
CA HIS A 89 0.53 9.69 7.79
C HIS A 89 1.21 8.95 6.61
N VAL A 90 0.59 7.89 6.12
CA VAL A 90 1.03 7.13 4.94
C VAL A 90 0.26 7.59 3.72
N SER A 91 1.00 8.03 2.71
CA SER A 91 0.45 8.66 1.51
C SER A 91 0.12 7.64 0.43
N THR A 92 0.84 6.52 0.40
CA THR A 92 0.61 5.44 -0.57
C THR A 92 0.82 4.09 0.09
N ILE A 93 -0.19 3.23 0.00
CA ILE A 93 -0.04 1.81 0.34
C ILE A 93 0.36 1.01 -0.89
N LEU A 94 1.31 0.10 -0.74
CA LEU A 94 1.83 -0.76 -1.79
C LEU A 94 0.92 -1.99 -1.95
N GLY A 95 -0.28 -1.73 -2.51
CA GLY A 95 -1.28 -2.73 -2.82
C GLY A 95 -2.22 -2.25 -3.93
N SER A 96 -3.09 -3.09 -4.47
CA SER A 96 -3.25 -4.52 -4.17
C SER A 96 -2.23 -5.40 -4.90
N ALA A 97 -2.06 -6.65 -4.44
CA ALA A 97 -1.26 -7.65 -5.13
C ALA A 97 -2.16 -8.45 -6.09
N MET A 98 -2.03 -8.23 -7.40
CA MET A 98 -3.01 -8.72 -8.39
C MET A 98 -2.40 -9.49 -9.56
N ASN A 99 -1.27 -10.16 -9.35
CA ASN A 99 -0.74 -11.08 -10.36
C ASN A 99 -1.66 -12.30 -10.54
N ILE A 100 -1.72 -12.84 -11.76
CA ILE A 100 -2.48 -14.07 -12.04
C ILE A 100 -1.76 -15.27 -11.44
N LYS A 101 -2.52 -16.13 -10.75
CA LYS A 101 -2.06 -17.43 -10.21
C LYS A 101 -1.86 -18.46 -11.33
N ARG A 102 -0.90 -18.21 -12.22
CA ARG A 102 -0.61 -19.08 -13.38
C ARG A 102 -0.27 -20.52 -12.97
N SER A 103 0.40 -20.67 -11.83
CA SER A 103 0.79 -21.97 -11.28
C SER A 103 0.57 -21.94 -9.76
N PRO A 104 0.08 -23.04 -9.16
CA PRO A 104 -0.13 -23.11 -7.72
C PRO A 104 1.18 -23.01 -6.92
N LEU A 105 2.34 -23.22 -7.56
CA LEU A 105 3.66 -23.25 -6.91
C LEU A 105 4.25 -21.85 -6.64
N CYS A 106 3.62 -20.76 -7.09
CA CYS A 106 4.14 -19.42 -6.83
C CYS A 106 3.99 -19.05 -5.35
N GLY A 107 5.12 -18.72 -4.69
CA GLY A 107 5.16 -18.43 -3.25
C GLY A 107 4.35 -17.20 -2.81
N ARG A 108 3.95 -16.33 -3.74
CA ARG A 108 3.13 -15.12 -3.47
C ARG A 108 1.64 -15.31 -3.80
N ASN A 109 1.21 -16.52 -4.18
CA ASN A 109 -0.19 -16.79 -4.52
C ASN A 109 -1.17 -16.51 -3.38
N PHE A 110 -0.72 -16.52 -2.13
CA PHE A 110 -1.59 -16.27 -0.97
C PHE A 110 -2.13 -14.83 -0.97
N GLU A 111 -1.32 -13.85 -1.37
CA GLU A 111 -1.70 -12.44 -1.42
C GLU A 111 -2.33 -12.01 -2.75
N TYR A 112 -2.24 -12.85 -3.79
CA TYR A 112 -2.95 -12.62 -5.06
C TYR A 112 -4.42 -13.06 -4.99
N TYR A 113 -5.27 -12.41 -5.79
CA TYR A 113 -6.71 -12.70 -5.83
C TYR A 113 -7.07 -14.05 -6.44
N SER A 114 -6.87 -14.22 -7.75
CA SER A 114 -7.37 -15.40 -8.47
C SER A 114 -6.45 -15.82 -9.62
N GLU A 115 -6.67 -17.03 -10.14
CA GLU A 115 -6.19 -17.46 -11.45
C GLU A 115 -7.04 -16.88 -12.59
N ASP A 116 -8.28 -16.50 -12.28
CA ASP A 116 -9.20 -15.88 -13.24
C ASP A 116 -9.01 -14.35 -13.27
N PRO A 117 -8.84 -13.76 -14.48
CA PRO A 117 -8.62 -12.31 -14.60
C PRO A 117 -9.85 -11.49 -14.24
N TYR A 118 -11.07 -11.98 -14.49
CA TYR A 118 -12.30 -11.24 -14.18
C TYR A 118 -12.48 -11.09 -12.66
N VAL A 119 -12.36 -12.20 -11.92
CA VAL A 119 -12.37 -12.18 -10.45
C VAL A 119 -11.26 -11.30 -9.92
N SER A 120 -10.04 -11.40 -10.46
CA SER A 120 -8.90 -10.59 -9.99
C SER A 120 -9.15 -9.09 -10.18
N THR A 121 -9.68 -8.67 -11.32
CA THR A 121 -10.00 -7.26 -11.59
C THR A 121 -11.15 -6.76 -10.72
N GLU A 122 -12.22 -7.54 -10.57
CA GLU A 122 -13.39 -7.14 -9.79
C GLU A 122 -13.08 -7.02 -8.30
N MET A 123 -12.24 -7.91 -7.76
CA MET A 123 -11.75 -7.80 -6.37
C MET A 123 -10.79 -6.61 -6.22
N ALA A 124 -9.81 -6.47 -7.13
CA ALA A 124 -8.85 -5.38 -7.07
C ALA A 124 -9.53 -4.00 -7.17
N CYS A 125 -10.57 -3.85 -7.98
CA CYS A 125 -11.31 -2.59 -8.12
C CYS A 125 -11.98 -2.16 -6.80
N GLY A 126 -12.49 -3.11 -6.02
CA GLY A 126 -12.99 -2.83 -4.67
C GLY A 126 -11.89 -2.34 -3.73
N ASP A 127 -10.73 -2.99 -3.75
CA ASP A 127 -9.61 -2.72 -2.84
C ASP A 127 -8.87 -1.40 -3.16
N SER A 128 -8.67 -1.12 -4.45
CA SER A 128 -7.93 0.05 -4.94
C SER A 128 -8.71 1.36 -4.87
N CYS A 129 -10.01 1.31 -4.58
CA CYS A 129 -10.85 2.48 -4.49
C CYS A 129 -10.77 3.09 -3.09
N GLN A 130 -9.60 3.65 -2.72
CA GLN A 130 -9.44 4.99 -2.12
C GLN A 130 -7.96 5.37 -2.23
N ILE A 131 -7.59 6.04 -3.33
CA ILE A 131 -6.53 7.06 -3.26
C ILE A 131 -7.01 8.00 -2.16
N ILE A 132 -6.41 7.85 -1.00
CA ILE A 132 -6.63 8.68 0.16
C ILE A 132 -6.48 10.12 -0.32
N PRO A 133 -7.55 10.93 -0.38
CA PRO A 133 -7.36 12.36 -0.52
C PRO A 133 -6.67 12.74 0.78
N GLN A 134 -5.35 12.95 0.74
CA GLN A 134 -4.70 13.65 1.83
C GLN A 134 -5.49 14.94 2.00
N LYS A 135 -6.24 15.06 3.10
CA LYS A 135 -6.69 16.38 3.54
C LYS A 135 -5.40 17.17 3.68
N ARG A 136 -5.16 18.11 2.76
CA ARG A 136 -4.03 19.03 2.83
C ARG A 136 -4.04 19.59 4.25
N TYR A 137 -3.05 19.22 5.05
CA TYR A 137 -2.81 19.86 6.32
C TYR A 137 -2.48 21.33 5.99
N THR A 138 -3.46 22.21 6.19
CA THR A 138 -3.27 23.67 6.26
C THR A 138 -2.88 24.05 7.68
#